data_AF-A0A699UN06-F1
#
_entry.id   AF-A0A699UN06-F1
#
_cell.length_a   1.000
_cell.length_b   1.000
_cell.length_c   1.000
_cell.angle_alpha   90.00
_cell.angle_beta   90.00
_cell.angle_gamma   90.00
#
_symmetry.space_group_name_H-M   'P 1'
#
loop_
_entity.id
_entity.type
_entity.pdbx_description
1 polymer ?
#
loop_
_entity_poly.entity_id
_entity_poly.type
_entity_poly.pdbx_seq_one_letter_code
_entity_poly.pdbx_strand_id
1 'polypeptide(L)'
;SIRLADRSFQYPVGIDETMLVEVGKFTFPADFVILEMEEDSKVPLILGRPFLHTADAVIHVKEKNSTLELELNELLSISNLL
;
A
#
# COMPACT_ATOMS: atom_id res chain seq x y z
N SER A 1 8.15 14.45 -6.83
CA SER A 1 8.83 13.23 -7.31
C SER A 1 8.87 12.22 -6.18
N ILE A 2 8.80 10.93 -6.52
CA ILE A 2 8.95 9.80 -5.60
C ILE A 2 10.32 9.19 -5.86
N ARG A 3 11.06 8.85 -4.80
CA ARG A 3 12.32 8.10 -4.90
C ARG A 3 12.06 6.63 -4.59
N LEU A 4 12.32 5.76 -5.56
CA LEU A 4 12.11 4.32 -5.44
C LEU A 4 13.28 3.64 -4.68
N ALA A 5 13.13 2.36 -4.37
CA ALA A 5 14.12 1.58 -3.62
C ALA A 5 15.45 1.42 -4.36
N ASP A 6 15.41 1.39 -5.70
CA ASP A 6 16.57 1.39 -6.59
C ASP A 6 17.22 2.79 -6.73
N ARG A 7 16.68 3.79 -6.02
CA ARG A 7 17.09 5.20 -6.02
C ARG A 7 16.75 5.96 -7.30
N SER A 8 16.00 5.37 -8.23
CA SER A 8 15.41 6.09 -9.35
C SER A 8 14.37 7.10 -8.85
N PHE A 9 14.14 8.15 -9.64
CA PHE A 9 13.10 9.14 -9.38
C PHE A 9 11.99 8.96 -10.39
N GLN A 10 10.76 8.87 -9.89
CA GLN A 10 9.56 8.89 -10.71
C GLN A 10 8.70 10.11 -10.41
N TYR A 11 8.05 10.62 -11.45
CA TYR A 11 7.12 11.72 -11.34
C TYR A 11 5.71 11.16 -11.47
N PRO A 12 4.83 11.41 -10.49
CA PRO A 12 3.43 11.03 -10.60
C PRO A 12 2.79 11.63 -11.85
N VAL A 13 2.04 10.80 -12.57
CA VAL A 13 1.18 11.26 -13.68
C VAL A 13 -0.22 11.60 -13.21
N GLY A 14 -0.60 11.11 -12.03
CA GLY A 14 -1.89 11.40 -11.40
C GLY A 14 -1.95 10.93 -9.95
N ILE A 15 -2.98 11.41 -9.27
CA ILE A 15 -3.41 10.94 -7.96
C ILE A 15 -4.86 10.51 -8.14
N ASP A 16 -5.22 9.33 -7.65
CA ASP A 16 -6.62 8.93 -7.53
C ASP A 16 -6.97 8.91 -6.04
N GLU A 17 -7.87 9.81 -5.66
CA GLU A 17 -8.33 9.98 -4.29
C GLU A 17 -9.49 9.02 -4.06
N THR A 18 -9.42 8.23 -2.98
CA THR A 18 -10.49 7.32 -2.52
C THR A 18 -10.86 6.13 -3.42
N MET A 19 -9.87 5.35 -3.87
CA MET A 19 -10.16 3.99 -4.37
C MET A 19 -10.36 3.00 -3.22
N LEU A 20 -11.26 2.03 -3.44
CA LEU A 20 -11.44 0.89 -2.53
C LEU A 20 -10.55 -0.27 -2.96
N VAL A 21 -9.76 -0.78 -2.01
CA VAL A 21 -8.83 -1.90 -2.23
C VAL A 21 -9.36 -3.14 -1.52
N GLU A 22 -9.60 -4.19 -2.28
CA GLU A 22 -9.95 -5.50 -1.72
C GLU A 22 -8.70 -6.29 -1.38
N VAL A 23 -8.58 -6.71 -0.12
CA VAL A 23 -7.53 -7.62 0.35
C VAL A 23 -8.18 -8.80 1.05
N GLY A 24 -8.22 -9.93 0.36
CA GLY A 24 -8.94 -11.12 0.82
C GLY A 24 -10.44 -10.85 0.88
N LYS A 25 -10.99 -10.68 2.09
CA LYS A 25 -12.41 -10.42 2.34
C LYS A 25 -12.71 -8.99 2.80
N PHE A 26 -11.67 -8.17 2.94
CA PHE A 26 -11.76 -6.82 3.50
C PHE A 26 -11.61 -5.78 2.41
N THR A 27 -12.18 -4.60 2.65
CA THR A 27 -12.14 -3.48 1.73
C THR A 27 -11.65 -2.24 2.46
N PHE A 28 -10.57 -1.64 1.98
CA PHE A 28 -9.95 -0.47 2.59
C PHE A 28 -10.00 0.73 1.65
N PRO A 29 -10.37 1.93 2.13
CA PRO A 29 -10.11 3.14 1.37
C PRO A 29 -8.58 3.38 1.29
N ALA A 30 -8.09 3.69 0.10
CA ALA A 30 -6.71 4.01 -0.14
C ALA A 30 -6.56 5.12 -1.18
N ASP A 31 -5.65 6.05 -0.91
CA ASP A 31 -5.22 7.04 -1.89
C ASP A 31 -4.05 6.45 -2.69
N PHE A 32 -4.11 6.58 -4.02
CA PHE A 32 -3.09 6.06 -4.92
C PHE A 32 -2.34 7.18 -5.64
N VAL A 33 -1.04 6.95 -5.81
CA VAL A 33 -0.21 7.72 -6.72
C VAL A 33 0.08 6.86 -7.93
N ILE A 34 -0.31 7.35 -9.12
CA ILE A 34 -0.07 6.65 -10.38
C ILE A 34 1.29 7.10 -10.92
N LEU A 35 2.18 6.14 -11.16
CA LEU A 35 3.49 6.36 -11.76
C LEU A 35 3.50 5.76 -13.16
N GLU A 36 3.98 6.52 -14.14
CA GLU A 36 4.36 5.96 -15.44
C GLU A 36 5.72 5.27 -15.29
N MET A 37 5.78 4.00 -15.62
CA MET A 37 6.99 3.18 -15.55
C MET A 37 7.19 2.52 -16.91
N GLU A 38 8.44 2.24 -17.28
CA GLU A 38 8.71 1.41 -18.47
C GLU A 38 7.96 0.09 -18.36
N GLU A 39 7.54 -0.46 -19.50
CA GLU A 39 6.77 -1.70 -19.59
C GLU A 39 7.60 -2.88 -19.07
N ASP A 40 7.64 -3.03 -17.75
CA ASP A 40 8.15 -4.20 -17.08
C ASP A 40 7.00 -5.20 -16.91
N SER A 41 7.34 -6.48 -17.00
CA SER A 41 6.43 -7.62 -16.78
C SER A 41 5.72 -7.61 -15.42
N LYS A 42 6.13 -6.74 -14.50
CA LYS A 42 5.57 -6.61 -13.15
C LYS A 42 5.33 -5.14 -12.84
N VAL A 43 4.06 -4.76 -12.70
CA VAL A 43 3.68 -3.45 -12.15
C VAL A 43 3.78 -3.54 -10.62
N PRO A 44 4.74 -2.87 -9.96
CA PRO A 44 4.93 -3.00 -8.53
C PRO A 44 3.81 -2.27 -7.77
N LEU A 45 3.07 -2.98 -6.91
CA LEU A 45 2.15 -2.37 -5.95
C LEU A 45 2.95 -1.89 -4.72
N ILE A 46 2.96 -0.58 -4.47
CA ILE A 46 3.64 0.02 -3.33
C ILE A 46 2.61 0.42 -2.28
N LEU A 47 2.60 -0.31 -1.16
CA LEU A 47 1.75 0.03 -0.01
C LEU A 47 2.46 1.06 0.86
N GLY A 48 1.94 2.29 0.86
CA GLY A 48 2.46 3.36 1.70
C GLY A 48 2.16 3.12 3.19
N ARG A 49 2.94 3.77 4.06
CA ARG A 49 2.67 3.79 5.51
C ARG A 49 1.25 4.26 5.88
N PRO A 50 0.63 5.25 5.18
CA PRO A 50 -0.75 5.63 5.45
C PRO A 50 -1.74 4.45 5.28
N PHE A 51 -1.62 3.70 4.18
CA PHE A 51 -2.46 2.51 3.96
C PHE A 51 -2.24 1.45 5.05
N LEU A 52 -0.98 1.14 5.36
CA LEU A 52 -0.63 0.17 6.40
C LEU A 52 -1.17 0.59 7.78
N HIS A 53 -1.19 1.89 8.07
CA HIS A 53 -1.79 2.42 9.29
C HIS A 53 -3.32 2.30 9.28
N THR A 54 -3.99 2.67 8.18
CA THR A 54 -5.45 2.56 8.05
C THR A 54 -5.93 1.10 8.16
N ALA A 55 -5.16 0.17 7.62
CA ALA A 55 -5.47 -1.26 7.64
C ALA A 55 -4.97 -2.01 8.89
N ASP A 56 -4.48 -1.28 9.91
CA ASP A 56 -3.89 -1.83 11.14
C ASP A 56 -2.93 -2.99 10.86
N ALA A 57 -2.02 -2.78 9.91
CA ALA A 57 -1.20 -3.84 9.34
C ALA A 57 -0.10 -4.30 10.29
N VAL A 58 -0.03 -5.61 10.53
CA VAL A 58 1.09 -6.28 11.21
C VAL A 58 2.03 -6.87 10.17
N ILE A 59 3.32 -6.54 10.28
CA ILE A 59 4.36 -7.02 9.36
C ILE A 59 5.16 -8.14 10.03
N HIS A 60 5.00 -9.36 9.54
CA HIS A 60 5.77 -10.53 9.96
C HIS A 60 7.00 -10.69 9.06
N VAL A 61 8.20 -10.52 9.64
CA VAL A 61 9.47 -10.71 8.93
C VAL A 61 9.95 -12.14 9.13
N LYS A 62 9.90 -12.97 8.08
CA LYS A 62 10.39 -14.35 8.16
C LYS A 62 11.87 -14.42 7.78
N GLU A 63 12.73 -14.70 8.77
CA GLU A 63 14.20 -14.72 8.62
C GLU A 63 14.72 -15.63 7.49
N LYS A 64 14.02 -16.73 7.18
CA LYS A 64 14.55 -17.75 6.26
C LYS A 64 14.36 -17.45 4.78
N ASN A 65 13.37 -16.63 4.39
CA ASN A 65 12.89 -16.59 3.00
C ASN A 65 12.83 -15.18 2.41
N SER A 66 13.33 -14.15 3.12
CA SER A 66 13.19 -12.74 2.73
C SER A 66 11.75 -12.35 2.38
N THR A 67 10.78 -13.08 2.93
CA THR A 67 9.35 -12.91 2.68
C THR A 67 8.78 -12.08 3.81
N LEU A 68 8.03 -11.04 3.43
CA LEU A 68 7.22 -10.25 4.34
C LEU A 68 5.78 -10.73 4.24
N GLU A 69 5.20 -11.12 5.36
CA GLU A 69 3.77 -11.41 5.44
C GLU A 69 3.06 -10.23 6.10
N LEU A 70 1.98 -9.79 5.47
CA LEU A 70 1.13 -8.72 5.96
C LEU A 70 -0.17 -9.34 6.46
N GLU A 71 -0.47 -9.08 7.73
CA GLU A 71 -1.75 -9.37 8.34
C GLU A 71 -2.49 -8.05 8.49
N LEU A 72 -3.64 -7.92 7.83
CA LEU A 72 -4.46 -6.71 7.88
C LEU A 72 -5.64 -6.95 8.83
N ASN A 73 -5.85 -6.01 9.73
CA ASN A 73 -6.93 -6.06 10.70
C ASN A 73 -7.93 -4.93 10.43
N GLU A 74 -9.20 -5.27 10.40
CA GLU A 74 -10.26 -4.27 10.40
C GLU A 74 -10.48 -3.82 11.84
N LEU A 75 -9.71 -2.82 12.31
CA LEU A 75 -10.22 -2.00 13.39
C LEU A 75 -11.34 -1.15 12.80
N LEU A 76 -12.60 -1.55 13.02
CA LEU A 76 -13.72 -0.63 12.92
C LEU A 76 -13.28 0.63 13.70
N SER A 77 -13.10 1.74 13.00
CA SER A 77 -12.78 3.03 13.62
C SER A 77 -13.96 3.46 14.48
N ILE A 78 -14.13 2.84 15.65
CA ILE A 78 -15.11 3.24 16.66
C ILE A 78 -14.71 4.61 17.26
N SER A 79 -13.47 5.08 17.02
CA SER A 79 -12.99 6.38 17.47
C SER A 79 -13.44 7.58 16.62
N ASN A 80 -14.12 7.40 15.47
CA ASN A 80 -14.72 8.51 14.73
C ASN A 80 -16.19 8.78 15.12
N LEU A 81 -16.67 8.17 16.22
CA LEU A 81 -18.05 8.29 16.72
C LEU A 81 -18.14 8.55 18.24
N LEU A 82 -17.05 9.00 18.89
CA LEU A 82 -17.06 9.53 20.26
C LEU A 82 -16.39 10.90 20.34
#